data_AF-A0A1V2I8N0-F1
#
_entry.id   AF-A0A1V2I8N0-F1
#
_cell.length_a   1.000
_cell.length_b   1.000
_cell.length_c   1.000
_cell.angle_alpha   90.00
_cell.angle_beta   90.00
_cell.angle_gamma   90.00
#
_symmetry.space_group_name_H-M   'P 1'
#
loop_
_entity.id
_entity.type
_entity.pdbx_description
1 polymer ?
#
loop_
_entity_poly.entity_id
_entity_poly.type
_entity_poly.pdbx_seq_one_letter_code
_entity_poly.pdbx_strand_id
1 'polypeptide(L)'
;MTPDGAAERPRPDRRSLLLGGLGLGGAALAAVGLAACGGSDDASPPAPATLRAPTPIAGVTDGVFGLGVASGDPLPDGVILWTRLAPKPTEGGGMPARDIPVDWQVATDTDFRSVVRAGTETARAALAHSVHVDVRGLEPGRDYYYRFRAGSVLSPIGRTRTAAAPGAGPEAAGGSLAFALVSCQDFQNGYWPAFDAIAADRPDLVVHVGDYIYEYDPDSKFPDRRHTTPRTPGLDQLQTLADYRNRYGQYKTDPALQAAHLAAPWIVTWDDHEVENNYANLTDEIGDTGARHQDPAAFARQRAAAYQAYYEHMPIRARLNPGSPDFQIYRRLAFGSLATLNVMDTRQYRTPAPGSDPSAIGAAALGGANTGGTMAGAEQERWLRTGLDASRTRWNLIAQQTMMAQLDGQLPGGDGQTLTNLDQNDGYRPYRRRVLTGVRDSKARNPVVLSGDLHCAWVNDLRVDFDQPETPVVATEFVCTSISSAFFLISDDFVRDNNARFNPHVRYFRGDRRGYTRIRVTPAECRADLRVVADISRRDSPVTTDATWVIEDGRPGAQPA
;
A
#
# COMPACT_ATOMS: atom_id res chain seq x y z
N MET A 1 32.44 54.18 -6.36
CA MET A 1 33.33 53.18 -5.75
C MET A 1 32.47 51.94 -5.60
N THR A 2 32.49 50.89 -6.42
CA THR A 2 33.37 50.34 -7.48
C THR A 2 32.47 49.38 -8.29
N PRO A 3 32.85 48.92 -9.50
CA PRO A 3 31.98 49.04 -10.67
C PRO A 3 31.56 47.71 -11.33
N ASP A 4 30.74 47.87 -12.37
CA ASP A 4 30.33 46.94 -13.43
C ASP A 4 31.47 46.16 -14.10
N GLY A 5 31.10 45.03 -14.72
CA GLY A 5 31.90 44.37 -15.75
C GLY A 5 31.23 43.12 -16.35
N ALA A 6 30.61 43.28 -17.52
CA ALA A 6 30.21 42.20 -18.42
C ALA A 6 31.14 42.15 -19.66
N ALA A 7 31.00 41.07 -20.46
CA ALA A 7 31.71 40.68 -21.70
C ALA A 7 32.97 39.82 -21.47
N GLU A 8 33.32 38.77 -22.23
CA GLU A 8 32.98 38.37 -23.61
C GLU A 8 33.45 36.90 -23.83
N ARG A 9 32.88 36.15 -24.79
CA ARG A 9 33.44 34.86 -25.27
C ARG A 9 34.44 35.13 -26.42
N PRO A 10 35.47 34.27 -26.61
CA PRO A 10 35.44 33.34 -27.73
C PRO A 10 36.11 31.95 -27.48
N ARG A 11 35.64 30.92 -28.20
CA ARG A 11 36.38 29.68 -28.59
C ARG A 11 37.13 29.97 -29.92
N PRO A 12 38.17 29.23 -30.42
CA PRO A 12 38.42 27.77 -30.39
C PRO A 12 39.92 27.42 -30.10
N ASP A 13 40.44 26.18 -30.05
CA ASP A 13 40.69 25.24 -31.17
C ASP A 13 41.26 23.87 -30.68
N ARG A 14 41.25 22.93 -31.62
CA ARG A 14 41.39 21.46 -31.66
C ARG A 14 42.80 20.89 -31.39
N ARG A 15 42.84 19.61 -31.01
CA ARG A 15 43.52 18.48 -31.72
C ARG A 15 43.15 17.14 -31.05
N SER A 16 42.35 16.24 -31.65
CA SER A 16 42.69 15.16 -32.63
C SER A 16 43.49 14.01 -31.97
N LEU A 17 43.32 12.69 -32.18
CA LEU A 17 42.75 11.77 -33.19
C LEU A 17 42.51 10.40 -32.46
N LEU A 18 41.39 9.66 -32.64
CA LEU A 18 41.12 8.53 -33.59
C LEU A 18 41.96 7.24 -33.31
N LEU A 19 41.56 5.98 -33.52
CA LEU A 19 40.37 5.29 -34.06
C LEU A 19 40.57 3.77 -33.91
N GLY A 20 39.46 3.03 -33.88
CA GLY A 20 39.30 1.73 -34.58
C GLY A 20 39.78 0.47 -33.86
N GLY A 21 39.12 -0.69 -33.99
CA GLY A 21 37.99 -1.07 -34.83
C GLY A 21 37.72 -2.58 -34.67
N LEU A 22 36.50 -2.98 -35.06
CA LEU A 22 35.93 -4.33 -35.05
C LEU A 22 36.65 -5.33 -35.96
N GLY A 23 36.45 -6.64 -35.72
CA GLY A 23 36.57 -7.65 -36.78
C GLY A 23 36.57 -9.13 -36.34
N LEU A 24 35.38 -9.73 -36.34
CA LEU A 24 34.97 -11.14 -36.62
C LEU A 24 35.99 -12.29 -36.82
N GLY A 25 35.67 -13.44 -36.20
CA GLY A 25 35.48 -14.72 -36.90
C GLY A 25 36.62 -15.77 -36.88
N GLY A 26 36.31 -17.00 -36.45
CA GLY A 26 37.11 -18.19 -36.74
C GLY A 26 36.93 -19.34 -35.74
N ALA A 27 36.29 -20.43 -36.17
CA ALA A 27 36.11 -21.68 -35.42
C ALA A 27 37.32 -22.62 -35.54
N ALA A 28 37.59 -23.42 -34.50
CA ALA A 28 38.31 -24.69 -34.62
C ALA A 28 37.86 -25.68 -33.52
N LEU A 29 37.43 -26.87 -33.94
CA LEU A 29 37.26 -28.07 -33.10
C LEU A 29 38.64 -28.64 -32.74
N ALA A 30 38.80 -29.21 -31.53
CA ALA A 30 39.14 -30.63 -31.33
C ALA A 30 39.44 -31.00 -29.86
N ALA A 31 39.08 -32.26 -29.56
CA ALA A 31 39.68 -33.20 -28.61
C ALA A 31 39.17 -33.28 -27.15
N VAL A 32 38.51 -34.43 -26.94
CA VAL A 32 38.14 -35.12 -25.71
C VAL A 32 39.32 -35.23 -24.72
N GLY A 33 39.02 -34.97 -23.45
CA GLY A 33 39.80 -35.43 -22.31
C GLY A 33 38.87 -35.86 -21.19
N LEU A 34 38.62 -37.17 -21.08
CA LEU A 34 38.10 -37.77 -19.85
C LEU A 34 39.18 -37.64 -18.77
N ALA A 35 38.89 -36.85 -17.73
CA ALA A 35 39.58 -36.91 -16.46
C ALA A 35 38.52 -36.96 -15.36
N ALA A 36 38.14 -38.19 -14.99
CA ALA A 36 37.55 -38.47 -13.70
C ALA A 36 38.68 -38.37 -12.65
N CYS A 37 38.65 -37.34 -11.82
CA CYS A 37 39.34 -37.31 -10.53
C CYS A 37 38.40 -36.64 -9.54
N GLY A 38 37.98 -37.39 -8.53
CA GLY A 38 37.10 -36.93 -7.48
C GLY A 38 37.67 -35.72 -6.76
N GLY A 39 36.90 -34.64 -6.74
CA GLY A 39 36.96 -33.66 -5.67
C GLY A 39 35.92 -34.08 -4.64
N SER A 40 36.37 -34.47 -3.47
CA SER A 40 35.53 -34.53 -2.28
C SER A 40 34.89 -33.15 -2.09
N ASP A 41 33.58 -33.08 -2.34
CA ASP A 41 32.73 -32.00 -1.86
C ASP A 41 32.75 -32.05 -0.32
N ASP A 42 33.78 -31.48 0.29
CA ASP A 42 33.69 -30.94 1.64
C ASP A 42 32.86 -29.65 1.58
N ALA A 43 31.58 -29.81 1.18
CA ALA A 43 30.55 -28.85 1.52
C ALA A 43 30.38 -28.94 3.04
N SER A 44 31.18 -28.15 3.76
CA SER A 44 30.96 -27.91 5.18
C SER A 44 29.47 -27.63 5.39
N PRO A 45 28.78 -28.32 6.30
CA PRO A 45 27.38 -28.05 6.55
C PRO A 45 27.23 -26.56 6.88
N PRO A 46 26.20 -25.87 6.36
CA PRO A 46 26.00 -24.47 6.69
C PRO A 46 25.98 -24.33 8.21
N ALA A 47 26.79 -23.41 8.74
CA ALA A 47 26.85 -23.14 10.17
C ALA A 47 25.42 -22.91 10.68
N PRO A 48 25.07 -23.46 11.87
CA PRO A 48 23.72 -23.33 12.38
C PRO A 48 23.34 -21.84 12.44
N ALA A 49 22.12 -21.52 11.99
CA ALA A 49 21.58 -20.17 11.91
C ALA A 49 21.26 -19.61 13.32
N THR A 50 22.29 -19.43 14.13
CA THR A 50 22.17 -18.97 15.51
C THR A 50 22.32 -17.46 15.59
N LEU A 51 21.50 -16.82 16.43
CA LEU A 51 21.76 -15.44 16.83
C LEU A 51 23.15 -15.34 17.49
N ARG A 52 23.76 -14.15 17.49
CA ARG A 52 24.99 -13.87 18.25
C ARG A 52 24.80 -14.16 19.76
N ALA A 53 25.84 -14.10 20.59
CA ALA A 53 25.63 -14.11 22.04
C ALA A 53 24.84 -12.86 22.48
N PRO A 54 23.78 -12.98 23.30
CA PRO A 54 23.06 -11.83 23.83
C PRO A 54 24.03 -10.91 24.58
N THR A 55 24.21 -9.68 24.08
CA THR A 55 25.14 -8.71 24.65
C THR A 55 24.39 -7.40 24.85
N PRO A 56 24.24 -6.88 26.08
CA PRO A 56 23.56 -5.62 26.31
C PRO A 56 24.18 -4.47 25.51
N ILE A 57 23.34 -3.61 24.94
CA ILE A 57 23.76 -2.41 24.21
C ILE A 57 23.23 -1.20 24.98
N ALA A 58 24.11 -0.28 25.37
CA ALA A 58 23.69 0.94 26.06
C ALA A 58 22.68 1.73 25.22
N GLY A 59 21.53 2.06 25.81
CA GLY A 59 20.39 2.72 25.16
C GLY A 59 19.35 1.77 24.56
N VAL A 60 19.63 0.46 24.51
CA VAL A 60 18.64 -0.56 24.17
C VAL A 60 18.05 -1.13 25.46
N THR A 61 16.75 -0.94 25.67
CA THR A 61 16.03 -1.35 26.89
C THR A 61 14.84 -2.24 26.54
N ASP A 62 14.18 -2.78 27.56
CA ASP A 62 12.85 -3.35 27.40
C ASP A 62 11.91 -2.31 26.78
N GLY A 63 11.02 -2.75 25.90
CA GLY A 63 10.17 -1.87 25.09
C GLY A 63 10.81 -1.29 23.83
N VAL A 64 12.07 -1.64 23.49
CA VAL A 64 12.71 -1.18 22.24
C VAL A 64 11.92 -1.55 20.99
N PHE A 65 11.20 -2.67 21.01
CA PHE A 65 10.29 -3.09 19.94
C PHE A 65 8.86 -2.58 20.16
N GLY A 66 8.71 -1.35 20.69
CA GLY A 66 7.42 -0.77 21.07
C GLY A 66 6.44 -0.57 19.90
N LEU A 67 6.93 -0.62 18.65
CA LEU A 67 6.11 -0.59 17.43
C LEU A 67 5.78 -1.98 16.86
N GLY A 68 6.18 -3.03 17.58
CA GLY A 68 6.05 -4.41 17.14
C GLY A 68 7.00 -4.77 16.00
N VAL A 69 6.62 -5.81 15.27
CA VAL A 69 7.30 -6.30 14.07
C VAL A 69 6.25 -6.52 12.98
N ALA A 70 6.67 -6.45 11.73
CA ALA A 70 5.80 -6.68 10.58
C ALA A 70 6.53 -7.48 9.49
N SER A 71 5.76 -8.05 8.58
CA SER A 71 6.30 -8.64 7.36
C SER A 71 5.47 -8.20 6.15
N GLY A 72 6.00 -8.32 4.94
CA GLY A 72 5.32 -7.83 3.76
C GLY A 72 5.99 -8.20 2.45
N ASP A 73 5.35 -7.77 1.36
CA ASP A 73 5.76 -8.04 -0.03
C ASP A 73 6.22 -9.49 -0.27
N PRO A 74 5.33 -10.47 0.00
CA PRO A 74 5.68 -11.87 -0.11
C PRO A 74 5.97 -12.26 -1.56
N LEU A 75 7.09 -12.94 -1.75
CA LEU A 75 7.52 -13.57 -2.98
C LEU A 75 7.56 -15.08 -2.79
N PRO A 76 7.66 -15.87 -3.88
CA PRO A 76 7.74 -17.31 -3.77
C PRO A 76 8.91 -17.80 -2.93
N ASP A 77 10.03 -17.10 -2.97
CA ASP A 77 11.26 -17.48 -2.28
C ASP A 77 11.60 -16.56 -1.10
N GLY A 78 10.72 -15.64 -0.72
CA GLY A 78 11.13 -14.59 0.22
C GLY A 78 10.04 -13.68 0.71
N VAL A 79 10.36 -12.90 1.73
CA VAL A 79 9.48 -11.92 2.39
C VAL A 79 10.33 -10.76 2.91
N ILE A 80 9.73 -9.58 3.04
CA ILE A 80 10.30 -8.49 3.82
C ILE A 80 9.96 -8.72 5.29
N LEU A 81 10.96 -8.62 6.17
CA LEU A 81 10.73 -8.48 7.61
C LEU A 81 11.05 -7.05 8.02
N TRP A 82 10.26 -6.52 8.94
CA TRP A 82 10.38 -5.14 9.40
C TRP A 82 10.27 -5.03 10.91
N THR A 83 11.06 -4.13 11.48
CA THR A 83 10.83 -3.58 12.81
C THR A 83 11.49 -2.19 12.92
N ARG A 84 11.22 -1.45 13.98
CA ARG A 84 11.90 -0.19 14.30
C ARG A 84 12.21 -0.15 15.79
N LEU A 85 13.46 0.18 16.12
CA LEU A 85 13.87 0.38 17.50
C LEU A 85 13.37 1.73 17.98
N ALA A 86 12.36 1.73 18.85
CA ALA A 86 11.71 2.94 19.32
C ALA A 86 11.14 2.77 20.74
N PRO A 87 11.96 2.79 21.81
CA PRO A 87 11.46 2.76 23.19
C PRO A 87 10.57 3.97 23.55
N LYS A 88 10.66 5.07 22.80
CA LYS A 88 9.78 6.24 22.93
C LYS A 88 9.20 6.64 21.57
N PRO A 89 8.21 5.89 21.05
CA PRO A 89 7.70 6.02 19.68
C PRO A 89 7.31 7.44 19.25
N THR A 90 6.74 8.22 20.17
CA THR A 90 6.18 9.56 19.91
C THR A 90 7.12 10.70 20.28
N GLU A 91 8.31 10.40 20.81
CA GLU A 91 9.33 11.39 21.19
C GLU A 91 10.59 11.25 20.31
N GLY A 92 10.40 11.05 19.00
CA GLY A 92 11.50 10.84 18.05
C GLY A 92 12.13 9.46 18.10
N GLY A 93 11.58 8.52 18.87
CA GLY A 93 12.03 7.12 18.97
C GLY A 93 13.01 6.85 20.12
N GLY A 94 13.51 7.83 20.86
CA GLY A 94 14.27 7.62 22.11
C GLY A 94 15.57 6.81 22.01
N MET A 95 16.07 6.54 20.80
CA MET A 95 17.30 5.80 20.56
C MET A 95 18.53 6.73 20.57
N PRO A 96 19.73 6.24 20.94
CA PRO A 96 20.95 7.01 20.80
C PRO A 96 21.26 7.32 19.32
N ALA A 97 21.91 8.46 19.05
CA ALA A 97 22.28 8.91 17.71
C ALA A 97 23.48 8.14 17.11
N ARG A 98 23.35 6.81 17.03
CA ARG A 98 24.33 5.88 16.45
C ARG A 98 23.63 4.65 15.92
N ASP A 99 24.29 3.95 15.01
CA ASP A 99 23.76 2.72 14.43
C ASP A 99 23.76 1.56 15.44
N ILE A 100 22.74 0.71 15.36
CA ILE A 100 22.54 -0.42 16.28
C ILE A 100 22.41 -1.72 15.48
N PRO A 101 23.23 -2.75 15.76
CA PRO A 101 23.08 -4.02 15.08
C PRO A 101 21.90 -4.81 15.65
N VAL A 102 21.07 -5.36 14.76
CA VAL A 102 19.85 -6.11 15.09
C VAL A 102 19.92 -7.47 14.42
N ASP A 103 19.92 -8.53 15.22
CA ASP A 103 19.86 -9.89 14.69
C ASP A 103 18.42 -10.24 14.32
N TRP A 104 18.26 -11.12 13.34
CA TRP A 104 16.96 -11.63 12.92
C TRP A 104 17.02 -13.13 12.64
N GLN A 105 15.89 -13.79 12.80
CA GLN A 105 15.70 -15.21 12.53
C GLN A 105 14.37 -15.46 11.82
N VAL A 106 14.34 -16.47 10.96
CA VAL A 106 13.15 -17.09 10.39
C VAL A 106 13.20 -18.58 10.68
N ALA A 107 12.10 -19.12 11.19
CA ALA A 107 11.95 -20.51 11.59
C ALA A 107 10.64 -21.11 11.06
N THR A 108 10.57 -22.44 11.03
CA THR A 108 9.35 -23.19 10.66
C THR A 108 8.43 -23.45 11.85
N ASP A 109 8.85 -23.12 13.07
CA ASP A 109 8.12 -23.32 14.32
C ASP A 109 8.26 -22.10 15.26
N THR A 110 7.27 -21.92 16.14
CA THR A 110 7.19 -20.78 17.07
C THR A 110 8.25 -20.81 18.17
N ASP A 111 8.82 -21.97 18.46
CA ASP A 111 9.84 -22.12 19.50
C ASP A 111 11.26 -21.91 18.95
N PHE A 112 11.39 -21.61 17.64
CA PHE A 112 12.64 -21.42 16.93
C PHE A 112 13.62 -22.61 17.07
N ARG A 113 13.08 -23.84 17.11
CA ARG A 113 13.91 -25.06 17.10
C ARG A 113 14.47 -25.37 15.71
N SER A 114 13.74 -25.00 14.66
CA SER A 114 14.11 -25.20 13.26
C SER A 114 14.24 -23.85 12.55
N VAL A 115 15.38 -23.20 12.75
CA VAL A 115 15.73 -21.93 12.10
C VAL A 115 16.23 -22.20 10.69
N VAL A 116 15.56 -21.60 9.70
CA VAL A 116 15.87 -21.78 8.28
C VAL A 116 16.67 -20.62 7.70
N ARG A 117 16.56 -19.41 8.25
CA ARG A 117 17.37 -18.24 7.88
C ARG A 117 17.66 -17.40 9.12
N ALA A 118 18.82 -16.77 9.14
CA ALA A 118 19.18 -15.79 10.16
C ALA A 118 20.21 -14.81 9.61
N GLY A 119 20.37 -13.68 10.28
CA GLY A 119 21.38 -12.70 9.95
C GLY A 119 21.41 -11.55 10.94
N THR A 120 22.15 -10.51 10.58
CA THR A 120 22.23 -9.26 11.33
C THR A 120 22.06 -8.11 10.34
N GLU A 121 21.15 -7.20 10.65
CA GLU A 121 21.01 -5.92 9.96
C GLU A 121 21.48 -4.76 10.84
N THR A 122 21.79 -3.64 10.20
CA THR A 122 22.14 -2.41 10.91
C THR A 122 20.95 -1.46 10.93
N ALA A 123 20.35 -1.26 12.10
CA ALA A 123 19.35 -0.22 12.34
C ALA A 123 20.04 1.14 12.35
N ARG A 124 19.96 1.86 11.22
CA ARG A 124 20.68 3.13 11.03
C ARG A 124 19.96 4.28 11.72
N ALA A 125 20.70 5.13 12.42
CA ALA A 125 20.13 6.31 13.07
C ALA A 125 19.47 7.27 12.07
N ALA A 126 20.06 7.39 10.87
CA ALA A 126 19.53 8.24 9.80
C ALA A 126 18.13 7.80 9.30
N LEU A 127 17.79 6.51 9.46
CA LEU A 127 16.52 5.91 9.06
C LEU A 127 15.65 5.56 10.29
N ALA A 128 15.76 6.38 11.34
CA ALA A 128 15.00 6.25 12.58
C ALA A 128 15.12 4.88 13.25
N HIS A 129 16.26 4.19 13.07
CA HIS A 129 16.52 2.84 13.54
C HIS A 129 15.48 1.81 13.08
N SER A 130 14.88 2.03 11.91
CA SER A 130 14.13 1.00 11.19
C SER A 130 15.07 -0.08 10.64
N VAL A 131 14.54 -1.30 10.54
CA VAL A 131 15.22 -2.48 10.01
C VAL A 131 14.31 -3.08 8.95
N HIS A 132 14.86 -3.28 7.76
CA HIS A 132 14.22 -3.99 6.66
C HIS A 132 15.12 -5.15 6.25
N VAL A 133 14.62 -6.37 6.33
CA VAL A 133 15.32 -7.58 5.89
C VAL A 133 14.63 -8.12 4.66
N ASP A 134 15.34 -8.22 3.54
CA ASP A 134 14.88 -8.98 2.38
C ASP A 134 15.31 -10.45 2.51
N VAL A 135 14.48 -11.27 3.16
CA VAL A 135 14.79 -12.69 3.36
C VAL A 135 14.54 -13.44 2.05
N ARG A 136 15.51 -14.26 1.64
CA ARG A 136 15.49 -15.04 0.39
C ARG A 136 15.80 -16.53 0.58
N GLY A 137 15.44 -17.32 -0.43
CA GLY A 137 15.63 -18.77 -0.49
C GLY A 137 14.71 -19.57 0.44
N LEU A 138 13.58 -18.99 0.84
CA LEU A 138 12.53 -19.71 1.55
C LEU A 138 11.75 -20.61 0.57
N GLU A 139 11.11 -21.65 1.08
CA GLU A 139 10.20 -22.45 0.27
C GLU A 139 8.87 -21.70 0.02
N PRO A 140 8.26 -21.86 -1.16
CA PRO A 140 7.03 -21.17 -1.56
C PRO A 140 5.76 -21.70 -0.90
N GLY A 141 4.77 -20.83 -0.71
CA GLY A 141 3.42 -21.17 -0.25
C GLY A 141 3.34 -21.67 1.19
N ARG A 142 4.29 -21.28 2.04
CA ARG A 142 4.43 -21.81 3.42
C ARG A 142 4.46 -20.71 4.46
N ASP A 143 3.92 -21.04 5.63
CA ASP A 143 4.03 -20.21 6.82
C ASP A 143 5.43 -20.31 7.44
N TYR A 144 5.93 -19.18 7.92
CA TYR A 144 7.14 -19.08 8.72
C TYR A 144 6.89 -18.18 9.94
N TYR A 145 7.77 -18.29 10.92
CA TYR A 145 7.81 -17.43 12.10
C TYR A 145 9.12 -16.67 12.12
N TYR A 146 9.08 -15.41 12.54
CA TYR A 146 10.26 -14.55 12.58
C TYR A 146 10.33 -13.72 13.86
N ARG A 147 11.54 -13.36 14.24
CA ARG A 147 11.82 -12.47 15.39
C ARG A 147 13.12 -11.72 15.18
N PHE A 148 13.27 -10.63 15.93
CA PHE A 148 14.46 -9.81 15.99
C PHE A 148 15.08 -9.81 17.38
N ARG A 149 16.36 -9.46 17.46
CA ARG A 149 17.05 -9.20 18.73
C ARG A 149 17.96 -7.98 18.61
N ALA A 150 17.76 -7.01 19.49
CA ALA A 150 18.65 -5.87 19.67
C ALA A 150 19.38 -6.03 21.01
N GLY A 151 20.69 -6.25 20.97
CA GLY A 151 21.48 -6.57 22.16
C GLY A 151 20.98 -7.84 22.88
N SER A 152 20.37 -7.68 24.05
CA SER A 152 19.75 -8.76 24.84
C SER A 152 18.22 -8.83 24.73
N VAL A 153 17.57 -7.87 24.07
CA VAL A 153 16.10 -7.76 24.03
C VAL A 153 15.58 -8.45 22.78
N LEU A 154 14.59 -9.34 22.93
CA LEU A 154 13.88 -10.00 21.84
C LEU A 154 12.59 -9.25 21.47
N SER A 155 12.27 -9.25 20.19
CA SER A 155 10.96 -8.77 19.72
C SER A 155 9.85 -9.80 19.99
N PRO A 156 8.57 -9.39 19.86
CA PRO A 156 7.49 -10.33 19.62
C PRO A 156 7.78 -11.22 18.40
N ILE A 157 7.13 -12.40 18.36
CA ILE A 157 7.22 -13.34 17.24
C ILE A 157 6.11 -13.01 16.25
N GLY A 158 6.48 -12.72 15.00
CA GLY A 158 5.54 -12.56 13.91
C GLY A 158 5.40 -13.85 13.09
N ARG A 159 4.21 -14.05 12.50
CA ARG A 159 3.96 -14.99 11.42
C ARG A 159 4.08 -14.28 10.07
N THR A 160 4.63 -14.98 9.09
CA THR A 160 4.66 -14.55 7.70
C THR A 160 4.38 -15.73 6.78
N ARG A 161 4.19 -15.48 5.49
CA ARG A 161 3.90 -16.50 4.49
C ARG A 161 4.53 -16.12 3.15
N THR A 162 5.21 -17.07 2.50
CA THR A 162 5.73 -16.90 1.14
C THR A 162 4.61 -17.06 0.11
N ALA A 163 4.72 -16.38 -1.03
CA ALA A 163 3.78 -16.56 -2.13
C ALA A 163 3.89 -17.99 -2.73
N ALA A 164 2.86 -18.45 -3.42
CA ALA A 164 2.93 -19.74 -4.11
C ALA A 164 3.92 -19.69 -5.30
N ALA A 165 4.54 -20.83 -5.61
CA ALA A 165 5.56 -20.93 -6.65
C ALA A 165 5.02 -20.47 -8.02
N PRO A 166 5.82 -19.80 -8.87
CA PRO A 166 5.38 -19.37 -10.19
C PRO A 166 4.83 -20.55 -11.00
N GLY A 167 3.65 -20.38 -11.60
CA GLY A 167 2.99 -21.43 -12.39
C GLY A 167 2.43 -22.60 -11.59
N ALA A 168 2.60 -22.65 -10.26
CA ALA A 168 1.94 -23.66 -9.43
C ALA A 168 0.43 -23.56 -9.62
N GLY A 169 -0.17 -24.68 -10.03
CA GLY A 169 -1.61 -24.81 -10.14
C GLY A 169 -2.29 -24.58 -8.79
N PRO A 170 -3.58 -24.20 -8.77
CA PRO A 170 -4.25 -23.82 -7.53
C PRO A 170 -4.20 -24.91 -6.44
N GLU A 171 -4.34 -26.19 -6.80
CA GLU A 171 -4.25 -27.31 -5.86
C GLU A 171 -2.88 -27.39 -5.17
N ALA A 172 -1.79 -27.25 -5.94
CA ALA A 172 -0.42 -27.24 -5.43
C ALA A 172 -0.09 -25.97 -4.60
N ALA A 173 -0.88 -24.90 -4.76
CA ALA A 173 -0.76 -23.64 -4.03
C ALA A 173 -1.66 -23.56 -2.77
N GLY A 174 -2.34 -24.66 -2.38
CA GLY A 174 -3.25 -24.69 -1.23
C GLY A 174 -4.71 -24.37 -1.54
N GLY A 175 -5.06 -24.27 -2.83
CA GLY A 175 -6.44 -24.18 -3.34
C GLY A 175 -7.09 -22.80 -3.25
N SER A 176 -6.58 -21.90 -2.41
CA SER A 176 -7.12 -20.54 -2.27
C SER A 176 -6.08 -19.52 -1.82
N LEU A 177 -6.40 -18.24 -2.04
CA LEU A 177 -5.73 -17.09 -1.45
C LEU A 177 -6.76 -16.30 -0.61
N ALA A 178 -6.56 -16.21 0.69
CA ALA A 178 -7.43 -15.48 1.60
C ALA A 178 -6.74 -14.23 2.16
N PHE A 179 -7.38 -13.06 2.05
CA PHE A 179 -6.81 -11.81 2.52
C PHE A 179 -7.85 -10.83 3.06
N ALA A 180 -7.40 -9.88 3.88
CA ALA A 180 -8.20 -8.73 4.29
C ALA A 180 -7.84 -7.51 3.43
N LEU A 181 -8.85 -6.78 2.96
CA LEU A 181 -8.73 -5.47 2.33
C LEU A 181 -9.15 -4.39 3.34
N VAL A 182 -8.24 -3.44 3.60
CA VAL A 182 -8.38 -2.40 4.63
C VAL A 182 -7.90 -1.03 4.13
N SER A 183 -8.46 0.04 4.71
CA SER A 183 -8.01 1.43 4.56
C SER A 183 -8.50 2.28 5.74
N CYS A 184 -8.06 3.54 5.78
CA CYS A 184 -8.70 4.62 6.54
C CYS A 184 -8.88 4.29 8.03
N GLN A 185 -7.77 4.36 8.76
CA GLN A 185 -7.69 4.01 10.18
C GLN A 185 -7.42 5.25 11.05
N ASP A 186 -8.18 6.34 10.87
CA ASP A 186 -8.03 7.55 11.68
C ASP A 186 -8.07 7.20 13.18
N PHE A 187 -6.94 7.43 13.83
CA PHE A 187 -6.71 7.06 15.23
C PHE A 187 -7.67 7.78 16.16
N GLN A 188 -8.13 8.98 15.81
CA GLN A 188 -8.96 9.82 16.67
C GLN A 188 -10.43 9.38 16.74
N ASN A 189 -10.91 8.71 15.69
CA ASN A 189 -12.32 8.38 15.54
C ASN A 189 -12.78 7.16 16.36
N GLY A 190 -11.86 6.27 16.76
CA GLY A 190 -12.21 5.13 17.60
C GLY A 190 -11.10 4.09 17.75
N TYR A 191 -11.50 2.95 18.31
CA TYR A 191 -10.67 1.77 18.47
C TYR A 191 -10.79 0.83 17.28
N TRP A 192 -9.88 -0.14 17.18
CA TRP A 192 -9.72 -0.97 15.98
C TRP A 192 -9.99 -2.47 16.20
N PRO A 193 -11.17 -2.88 16.69
CA PRO A 193 -11.55 -4.30 16.81
C PRO A 193 -11.53 -5.04 15.47
N ALA A 194 -11.61 -4.32 14.34
CA ALA A 194 -11.40 -4.86 13.02
C ALA A 194 -10.04 -5.55 12.89
N PHE A 195 -8.96 -4.96 13.43
CA PHE A 195 -7.63 -5.56 13.38
C PHE A 195 -7.49 -6.78 14.29
N ASP A 196 -8.14 -6.80 15.44
CA ASP A 196 -8.21 -8.00 16.29
C ASP A 196 -8.92 -9.16 15.55
N ALA A 197 -10.02 -8.86 14.85
CA ALA A 197 -10.72 -9.84 14.03
C ALA A 197 -9.86 -10.34 12.85
N ILE A 198 -9.12 -9.46 12.18
CA ILE A 198 -8.17 -9.84 11.12
C ILE A 198 -7.06 -10.75 11.68
N ALA A 199 -6.52 -10.42 12.85
CA ALA A 199 -5.50 -11.23 13.51
C ALA A 199 -6.04 -12.63 13.87
N ALA A 200 -7.28 -12.71 14.35
CA ALA A 200 -7.94 -13.97 14.67
C ALA A 200 -8.22 -14.84 13.42
N ASP A 201 -8.59 -14.22 12.31
CA ASP A 201 -8.86 -14.91 11.03
C ASP A 201 -7.58 -15.50 10.40
N ARG A 202 -6.39 -15.01 10.78
CA ARG A 202 -5.08 -15.46 10.28
C ARG A 202 -5.01 -15.57 8.74
N PRO A 203 -5.26 -14.49 7.98
CA PRO A 203 -5.26 -14.53 6.53
C PRO A 203 -3.88 -14.90 5.95
N ASP A 204 -3.84 -15.22 4.65
CA ASP A 204 -2.58 -15.42 3.92
C ASP A 204 -1.79 -14.11 3.79
N LEU A 205 -2.50 -12.98 3.67
CA LEU A 205 -1.95 -11.62 3.63
C LEU A 205 -3.00 -10.55 3.99
N VAL A 206 -2.53 -9.31 4.18
CA VAL A 206 -3.38 -8.12 4.30
C VAL A 206 -3.04 -7.15 3.16
N VAL A 207 -4.04 -6.56 2.52
CA VAL A 207 -3.88 -5.48 1.54
C VAL A 207 -4.39 -4.18 2.16
N HIS A 208 -3.48 -3.21 2.34
CA HIS A 208 -3.82 -1.88 2.83
C HIS A 208 -3.73 -0.87 1.69
N VAL A 209 -4.84 -0.21 1.37
CA VAL A 209 -4.95 0.63 0.17
C VAL A 209 -4.88 2.14 0.40
N GLY A 210 -4.69 2.59 1.64
CA GLY A 210 -4.46 4.01 1.93
C GLY A 210 -4.90 4.45 3.30
N ASP A 211 -4.47 5.63 3.72
CA ASP A 211 -4.82 6.29 4.98
C ASP A 211 -4.43 5.48 6.22
N TYR A 212 -3.20 4.98 6.22
CA TYR A 212 -2.61 4.29 7.35
C TYR A 212 -2.41 5.25 8.51
N ILE A 213 -2.06 6.49 8.21
CA ILE A 213 -2.05 7.61 9.16
C ILE A 213 -2.91 8.75 8.60
N TYR A 214 -3.25 9.69 9.47
CA TYR A 214 -3.77 11.01 9.12
C TYR A 214 -2.80 12.06 9.65
N GLU A 215 -2.70 13.20 8.97
CA GLU A 215 -1.75 14.29 9.20
C GLU A 215 -2.30 15.42 10.07
N TYR A 216 -3.61 15.60 10.13
CA TYR A 216 -4.28 16.67 10.88
C TYR A 216 -4.40 16.37 12.40
N ASP A 217 -4.85 17.31 13.25
CA ASP A 217 -5.18 17.07 14.68
C ASP A 217 -6.59 17.55 15.16
N PRO A 218 -7.70 17.00 14.66
CA PRO A 218 -9.02 17.29 15.21
C PRO A 218 -9.16 16.81 16.66
N ASP A 219 -10.13 17.39 17.38
CA ASP A 219 -10.45 16.92 18.72
C ASP A 219 -10.94 15.47 18.72
N SER A 220 -10.29 14.61 19.52
CA SER A 220 -10.82 13.28 19.80
C SER A 220 -11.74 13.31 21.02
N LYS A 221 -12.88 12.62 20.89
CA LYS A 221 -13.76 12.33 22.02
C LYS A 221 -13.17 11.32 23.01
N PHE A 222 -12.10 10.59 22.65
CA PHE A 222 -11.43 9.65 23.53
C PHE A 222 -10.08 10.23 24.00
N PRO A 223 -9.83 10.33 25.32
CA PRO A 223 -8.59 10.93 25.84
C PRO A 223 -7.31 10.24 25.38
N ASP A 224 -7.31 8.92 25.21
CA ASP A 224 -6.18 8.10 24.75
C ASP A 224 -6.07 7.99 23.22
N ARG A 225 -6.96 8.67 22.48
CA ARG A 225 -6.99 8.70 21.01
C ARG A 225 -6.76 10.10 20.45
N ARG A 226 -6.02 10.96 21.14
CA ARG A 226 -5.61 12.27 20.59
C ARG A 226 -4.33 12.10 19.77
N HIS A 227 -4.25 12.73 18.61
CA HIS A 227 -2.98 12.79 17.90
C HIS A 227 -1.92 13.54 18.72
N THR A 228 -0.66 13.11 18.56
CA THR A 228 0.46 13.89 19.08
C THR A 228 0.60 15.15 18.25
N THR A 229 0.58 16.31 18.92
CA THR A 229 0.74 17.61 18.27
C THR A 229 2.07 17.68 17.52
N PRO A 230 2.07 18.08 16.23
CA PRO A 230 3.27 18.40 15.48
C PRO A 230 4.15 19.37 16.27
N ARG A 231 5.46 19.22 16.15
CA ARG A 231 6.38 20.17 16.78
C ARG A 231 6.52 21.47 15.98
N THR A 232 5.97 21.48 14.77
CA THR A 232 5.94 22.63 13.87
C THR A 232 4.93 23.67 14.38
N PRO A 233 5.36 24.86 14.84
CA PRO A 233 4.45 25.84 15.42
C PRO A 233 3.48 26.44 14.40
N GLY A 234 2.21 26.56 14.77
CA GLY A 234 1.22 27.36 14.03
C GLY A 234 0.51 26.66 12.87
N LEU A 235 0.72 25.35 12.70
CA LEU A 235 0.00 24.52 11.72
C LEU A 235 -0.61 23.31 12.42
N ASP A 236 -1.81 22.95 11.97
CA ASP A 236 -2.56 21.78 12.44
C ASP A 236 -2.34 20.57 11.50
N GLN A 237 -1.12 20.41 10.97
CA GLN A 237 -0.74 19.34 10.03
C GLN A 237 0.74 18.93 10.18
N LEU A 238 1.08 17.73 9.69
CA LEU A 238 2.46 17.25 9.65
C LEU A 238 3.24 17.93 8.52
N GLN A 239 4.47 18.38 8.80
CA GLN A 239 5.35 18.94 7.76
C GLN A 239 6.74 18.34 7.76
N THR A 240 7.31 18.09 8.94
CA THR A 240 8.69 17.64 9.05
C THR A 240 8.80 16.13 9.13
N LEU A 241 9.96 15.58 8.78
CA LEU A 241 10.23 14.15 8.94
C LEU A 241 10.05 13.68 10.39
N ALA A 242 10.32 14.54 11.38
CA ALA A 242 10.09 14.22 12.78
C ALA A 242 8.60 14.13 13.11
N ASP A 243 7.76 15.00 12.55
CA ASP A 243 6.30 14.97 12.72
C ASP A 243 5.74 13.66 12.19
N TYR A 244 6.04 13.30 10.93
CA TYR A 244 5.59 12.03 10.34
C TYR A 244 6.09 10.81 11.12
N ARG A 245 7.37 10.77 11.52
CA ARG A 245 7.92 9.65 12.32
C ARG A 245 7.20 9.47 13.65
N ASN A 246 6.79 10.56 14.30
CA ASN A 246 6.03 10.51 15.55
C ASN A 246 4.59 10.05 15.32
N ARG A 247 3.94 10.51 14.23
CA ARG A 247 2.59 10.07 13.85
C ARG A 247 2.54 8.57 13.55
N TYR A 248 3.44 8.07 12.71
CA TYR A 248 3.56 6.62 12.51
C TYR A 248 3.88 5.88 13.80
N GLY A 249 4.77 6.45 14.63
CA GLY A 249 5.08 5.93 15.95
C GLY A 249 3.82 5.76 16.80
N GLN A 250 2.97 6.77 16.85
CA GLN A 250 1.69 6.75 17.56
C GLN A 250 0.76 5.65 17.03
N TYR A 251 0.47 5.65 15.73
CA TYR A 251 -0.47 4.69 15.13
C TYR A 251 -0.02 3.25 15.37
N LYS A 252 1.27 2.97 15.19
CA LYS A 252 1.83 1.62 15.36
C LYS A 252 1.99 1.20 16.82
N THR A 253 1.69 2.06 17.80
CA THR A 253 1.60 1.63 19.22
C THR A 253 0.29 0.89 19.53
N ASP A 254 -0.71 0.94 18.65
CA ASP A 254 -1.99 0.30 18.91
C ASP A 254 -1.85 -1.24 18.94
N PRO A 255 -2.31 -1.91 20.01
CA PRO A 255 -2.14 -3.36 20.15
C PRO A 255 -2.91 -4.18 19.10
N ALA A 256 -4.08 -3.71 18.63
CA ALA A 256 -4.84 -4.43 17.63
C ALA A 256 -4.14 -4.38 16.27
N LEU A 257 -3.61 -3.21 15.89
CA LEU A 257 -2.79 -3.06 14.69
C LEU A 257 -1.52 -3.91 14.76
N GLN A 258 -0.83 -3.93 15.90
CA GLN A 258 0.32 -4.83 16.10
C GLN A 258 -0.09 -6.29 15.95
N ALA A 259 -1.21 -6.73 16.54
CA ALA A 259 -1.69 -8.10 16.40
C ALA A 259 -1.93 -8.49 14.92
N ALA A 260 -2.51 -7.59 14.12
CA ALA A 260 -2.72 -7.82 12.70
C ALA A 260 -1.40 -7.86 11.87
N HIS A 261 -0.40 -7.05 12.22
CA HIS A 261 0.96 -7.14 11.63
C HIS A 261 1.71 -8.42 12.01
N LEU A 262 1.47 -8.94 13.22
CA LEU A 262 2.02 -10.22 13.66
C LEU A 262 1.36 -11.42 12.96
N ALA A 263 0.12 -11.27 12.47
CA ALA A 263 -0.67 -12.39 11.97
C ALA A 263 -0.35 -12.80 10.52
N ALA A 264 0.04 -11.86 9.65
CA ALA A 264 0.19 -12.08 8.22
C ALA A 264 1.18 -11.10 7.56
N PRO A 265 1.71 -11.39 6.36
CA PRO A 265 2.42 -10.39 5.56
C PRO A 265 1.47 -9.34 4.99
N TRP A 266 1.92 -8.08 4.95
CA TRP A 266 1.15 -6.94 4.45
C TRP A 266 1.67 -6.49 3.08
N ILE A 267 0.73 -6.16 2.20
CA ILE A 267 0.98 -5.49 0.92
C ILE A 267 0.32 -4.12 1.02
N VAL A 268 1.15 -3.10 1.17
CA VAL A 268 0.68 -1.74 1.44
C VAL A 268 0.93 -0.82 0.24
N THR A 269 0.00 0.11 0.06
CA THR A 269 0.19 1.37 -0.66
C THR A 269 -0.39 2.50 0.20
N TRP A 270 0.01 3.73 -0.10
CA TRP A 270 -0.56 4.93 0.53
C TRP A 270 -1.78 5.43 -0.23
N ASP A 271 -2.48 6.39 0.37
CA ASP A 271 -3.32 7.35 -0.32
C ASP A 271 -2.85 8.79 -0.02
N ASP A 272 -3.74 9.74 0.25
CA ASP A 272 -3.41 11.16 0.46
C ASP A 272 -2.88 11.44 1.87
N HIS A 273 -3.57 10.94 2.90
CA HIS A 273 -3.32 11.26 4.30
C HIS A 273 -1.98 10.74 4.86
N GLU A 274 -1.27 9.89 4.12
CA GLU A 274 0.14 9.61 4.40
C GLU A 274 1.06 10.83 4.19
N VAL A 275 0.58 11.85 3.45
CA VAL A 275 1.24 13.13 3.21
C VAL A 275 0.35 14.27 3.71
N GLU A 276 -0.77 14.52 3.04
CA GLU A 276 -1.68 15.64 3.24
C GLU A 276 -2.97 15.40 2.44
N ASN A 277 -4.11 15.69 3.04
CA ASN A 277 -5.43 15.50 2.46
C ASN A 277 -5.48 15.98 1.00
N ASN A 278 -6.08 15.17 0.12
CA ASN A 278 -6.31 15.48 -1.29
C ASN A 278 -5.07 15.92 -2.10
N TYR A 279 -3.82 15.64 -1.69
CA TYR A 279 -2.68 16.08 -2.50
C TYR A 279 -2.66 15.46 -3.90
N ALA A 280 -2.20 16.22 -4.90
CA ALA A 280 -2.12 15.80 -6.29
C ALA A 280 -0.71 16.04 -6.85
N ASN A 281 0.09 14.98 -6.94
CA ASN A 281 1.50 15.06 -7.28
C ASN A 281 2.24 16.05 -6.37
N LEU A 282 2.59 17.25 -6.85
CA LEU A 282 3.30 18.28 -6.07
C LEU A 282 2.41 19.49 -5.73
N THR A 283 1.09 19.29 -5.77
CA THR A 283 0.09 20.27 -5.39
C THR A 283 -0.59 19.81 -4.11
N ASP A 284 -0.49 20.61 -3.06
CA ASP A 284 -1.22 20.50 -1.81
C ASP A 284 -2.71 20.85 -1.98
N GLU A 285 -3.51 20.58 -0.97
CA GLU A 285 -4.89 21.07 -0.95
C GLU A 285 -5.02 22.58 -0.69
N ILE A 286 -6.23 23.12 -0.88
CA ILE A 286 -6.54 24.55 -0.64
C ILE A 286 -7.11 24.77 0.78
N GLY A 287 -7.43 23.72 1.54
CA GLY A 287 -8.08 23.87 2.84
C GLY A 287 -7.13 24.41 3.92
N ASP A 288 -5.96 23.81 4.04
CA ASP A 288 -5.07 23.97 5.20
C ASP A 288 -4.27 25.28 5.24
N THR A 289 -3.85 25.83 4.09
CA THR A 289 -3.09 27.10 4.00
C THR A 289 -3.99 28.30 3.65
N GLY A 290 -5.31 28.13 3.78
CA GLY A 290 -6.31 29.05 3.24
C GLY A 290 -6.32 29.03 1.71
N ALA A 291 -6.83 30.08 1.05
CA ALA A 291 -7.01 30.11 -0.42
C ALA A 291 -5.71 30.07 -1.27
N ARG A 292 -4.57 29.64 -0.73
CA ARG A 292 -3.27 29.58 -1.40
C ARG A 292 -2.67 28.20 -1.23
N HIS A 293 -2.18 27.63 -2.31
CA HIS A 293 -1.29 26.49 -2.29
C HIS A 293 0.08 26.85 -1.70
N GLN A 294 0.73 25.87 -1.11
CA GLN A 294 2.15 25.87 -0.83
C GLN A 294 2.95 26.07 -2.12
N ASP A 295 4.15 26.66 -1.99
CA ASP A 295 5.10 26.65 -3.10
C ASP A 295 5.48 25.18 -3.43
N PRO A 296 5.53 24.75 -4.70
CA PRO A 296 5.81 23.36 -5.05
C PRO A 296 7.10 22.80 -4.45
N ALA A 297 8.13 23.63 -4.24
CA ALA A 297 9.35 23.17 -3.59
C ALA A 297 9.17 22.94 -2.09
N ALA A 298 8.25 23.65 -1.43
CA ALA A 298 7.87 23.40 -0.05
C ALA A 298 7.11 22.08 0.08
N PHE A 299 6.08 21.88 -0.73
CA PHE A 299 5.32 20.63 -0.71
C PHE A 299 6.19 19.42 -1.12
N ALA A 300 7.13 19.57 -2.05
CA ALA A 300 8.11 18.54 -2.35
C ALA A 300 8.95 18.12 -1.12
N ARG A 301 9.32 19.06 -0.24
CA ARG A 301 10.03 18.73 1.01
C ARG A 301 9.15 17.98 2.00
N GLN A 302 7.88 18.38 2.12
CA GLN A 302 6.88 17.68 2.95
C GLN A 302 6.64 16.26 2.43
N ARG A 303 6.40 16.08 1.12
CA ARG A 303 6.24 14.76 0.50
C ARG A 303 7.48 13.89 0.67
N ALA A 304 8.69 14.45 0.54
CA ALA A 304 9.93 13.71 0.79
C ALA A 304 10.04 13.23 2.25
N ALA A 305 9.64 14.07 3.21
CA ALA A 305 9.59 13.71 4.63
C ALA A 305 8.55 12.61 4.90
N ALA A 306 7.35 12.75 4.35
CA ALA A 306 6.27 11.78 4.44
C ALA A 306 6.66 10.41 3.86
N TYR A 307 7.19 10.38 2.64
CA TYR A 307 7.59 9.14 1.97
C TYR A 307 8.77 8.44 2.65
N GLN A 308 9.73 9.20 3.17
CA GLN A 308 10.79 8.62 3.98
C GLN A 308 10.21 8.00 5.26
N ALA A 309 9.31 8.69 5.97
CA ALA A 309 8.65 8.13 7.15
C ALA A 309 7.81 6.89 6.80
N TYR A 310 7.09 6.89 5.68
CA TYR A 310 6.34 5.72 5.18
C TYR A 310 7.27 4.52 5.01
N TYR A 311 8.38 4.68 4.28
CA TYR A 311 9.39 3.63 4.10
C TYR A 311 9.89 3.10 5.45
N GLU A 312 10.22 3.98 6.38
CA GLU A 312 10.74 3.62 7.71
C GLU A 312 9.74 2.81 8.55
N HIS A 313 8.44 2.83 8.23
CA HIS A 313 7.36 2.23 9.03
C HIS A 313 6.59 1.09 8.36
N MET A 314 6.90 0.81 7.09
CA MET A 314 6.19 -0.19 6.28
C MET A 314 7.09 -1.35 5.86
N PRO A 315 6.56 -2.60 5.84
CA PRO A 315 7.30 -3.79 5.44
C PRO A 315 7.35 -3.95 3.91
N ILE A 316 7.90 -2.96 3.21
CA ILE A 316 7.90 -2.89 1.74
C ILE A 316 9.25 -3.21 1.12
N ARG A 317 9.20 -3.80 -0.08
CA ARG A 317 10.33 -4.05 -0.96
C ARG A 317 10.53 -2.84 -1.87
N ALA A 318 11.02 -1.76 -1.29
CA ALA A 318 11.24 -0.50 -2.00
C ALA A 318 12.65 0.04 -1.79
N ARG A 319 13.10 0.88 -2.72
CA ARG A 319 14.39 1.58 -2.64
C ARG A 319 14.12 3.04 -2.32
N LEU A 320 14.37 3.44 -1.08
CA LEU A 320 14.30 4.83 -0.67
C LEU A 320 15.51 5.61 -1.19
N ASN A 321 15.27 6.80 -1.75
CA ASN A 321 16.27 7.83 -1.93
C ASN A 321 15.99 8.97 -0.93
N PRO A 322 16.68 9.03 0.23
CA PRO A 322 16.37 10.01 1.26
C PRO A 322 16.38 11.46 0.76
N GLY A 323 15.37 12.24 1.13
CA GLY A 323 15.19 13.62 0.67
C GLY A 323 14.59 13.77 -0.74
N SER A 324 14.36 12.67 -1.45
CA SER A 324 13.62 12.69 -2.72
C SER A 324 12.11 12.79 -2.45
N PRO A 325 11.37 13.65 -3.16
CA PRO A 325 9.92 13.61 -3.17
C PRO A 325 9.37 12.44 -4.00
N ASP A 326 10.22 11.72 -4.73
CA ASP A 326 9.81 10.59 -5.55
C ASP A 326 10.12 9.26 -4.89
N PHE A 327 9.13 8.36 -4.83
CA PHE A 327 9.29 7.03 -4.27
C PHE A 327 8.39 6.00 -4.95
N GLN A 328 9.00 5.04 -5.65
CA GLN A 328 8.29 4.03 -6.42
C GLN A 328 7.59 3.00 -5.51
N ILE A 329 6.28 3.14 -5.28
CA ILE A 329 5.48 2.19 -4.47
C ILE A 329 4.68 1.19 -5.33
N TYR A 330 4.21 1.58 -6.52
CA TYR A 330 3.41 0.67 -7.36
C TYR A 330 4.25 -0.52 -7.81
N ARG A 331 3.65 -1.72 -7.76
CA ARG A 331 4.35 -3.00 -8.01
C ARG A 331 3.36 -4.13 -8.25
N ARG A 332 3.87 -5.27 -8.71
CA ARG A 332 3.07 -6.46 -9.04
C ARG A 332 3.56 -7.66 -8.26
N LEU A 333 2.62 -8.41 -7.67
CA LEU A 333 2.88 -9.65 -6.95
C LEU A 333 2.04 -10.78 -7.58
N ALA A 334 2.60 -11.98 -7.61
CA ALA A 334 1.93 -13.15 -8.19
C ALA A 334 1.84 -14.29 -7.16
N PHE A 335 0.68 -14.95 -7.13
CA PHE A 335 0.36 -16.03 -6.22
C PHE A 335 0.06 -17.29 -7.05
N GLY A 336 1.14 -17.95 -7.50
CA GLY A 336 1.06 -19.07 -8.42
C GLY A 336 0.34 -18.72 -9.73
N SER A 337 -0.43 -19.67 -10.27
CA SER A 337 -1.31 -19.40 -11.41
C SER A 337 -2.68 -18.84 -10.98
N LEU A 338 -2.94 -18.67 -9.68
CA LEU A 338 -4.25 -18.30 -9.16
C LEU A 338 -4.52 -16.81 -9.34
N ALA A 339 -3.67 -15.95 -8.81
CA ALA A 339 -3.91 -14.51 -8.80
C ALA A 339 -2.65 -13.70 -9.08
N THR A 340 -2.83 -12.59 -9.82
CA THR A 340 -1.87 -11.50 -9.90
C THR A 340 -2.48 -10.29 -9.20
N LEU A 341 -1.73 -9.65 -8.30
CA LEU A 341 -2.10 -8.40 -7.64
C LEU A 341 -1.28 -7.26 -8.23
N ASN A 342 -1.96 -6.30 -8.85
CA ASN A 342 -1.41 -5.04 -9.34
C ASN A 342 -1.67 -3.97 -8.28
N VAL A 343 -0.63 -3.53 -7.57
CA VAL A 343 -0.73 -2.47 -6.56
C VAL A 343 -0.43 -1.14 -7.24
N MET A 344 -1.40 -0.23 -7.22
CA MET A 344 -1.36 1.08 -7.86
C MET A 344 -0.96 2.20 -6.89
N ASP A 345 -0.66 3.37 -7.45
CA ASP A 345 -0.36 4.63 -6.77
C ASP A 345 -1.10 5.72 -7.51
N THR A 346 -2.24 6.15 -6.97
CA THR A 346 -3.07 7.17 -7.61
C THR A 346 -2.88 8.56 -7.04
N ARG A 347 -1.79 8.83 -6.31
CA ARG A 347 -1.53 10.16 -5.73
C ARG A 347 -0.24 10.79 -6.22
N GLN A 348 0.88 10.06 -6.27
CA GLN A 348 2.18 10.65 -6.64
C GLN A 348 2.19 11.22 -8.06
N TYR A 349 1.40 10.64 -8.97
CA TYR A 349 1.46 10.92 -10.40
C TYR A 349 0.19 11.57 -10.96
N ARG A 350 -0.81 11.85 -10.11
CA ARG A 350 -2.07 12.43 -10.58
C ARG A 350 -1.94 13.92 -10.91
N THR A 351 -2.73 14.39 -11.85
CA THR A 351 -2.94 15.83 -12.04
C THR A 351 -3.90 16.34 -10.96
N PRO A 352 -3.92 17.65 -10.63
CA PRO A 352 -4.94 18.22 -9.75
C PRO A 352 -6.36 17.88 -10.19
N ALA A 353 -7.26 17.72 -9.21
CA ALA A 353 -8.68 17.52 -9.45
C ALA A 353 -9.24 18.71 -10.26
N PRO A 354 -10.16 18.49 -11.22
CA PRO A 354 -10.75 19.60 -11.95
C PRO A 354 -11.67 20.42 -11.03
N GLY A 355 -11.73 21.74 -11.26
CA GLY A 355 -12.49 22.65 -10.41
C GLY A 355 -11.63 23.27 -9.31
N SER A 356 -12.28 23.94 -8.35
CA SER A 356 -11.61 24.66 -7.27
C SER A 356 -12.35 24.53 -5.93
N ASP A 357 -13.19 23.51 -5.79
CA ASP A 357 -13.98 23.29 -4.58
C ASP A 357 -13.14 22.50 -3.55
N PRO A 358 -12.89 23.04 -2.35
CA PRO A 358 -12.15 22.33 -1.30
C PRO A 358 -12.80 21.03 -0.83
N SER A 359 -14.13 20.89 -0.97
CA SER A 359 -14.85 19.65 -0.62
C SER A 359 -14.65 18.53 -1.64
N ALA A 360 -14.00 18.82 -2.77
CA ALA A 360 -13.92 18.00 -3.97
C ALA A 360 -15.27 17.62 -4.60
N ILE A 361 -16.42 18.01 -4.02
CA ILE A 361 -17.73 17.77 -4.62
C ILE A 361 -18.02 18.89 -5.62
N GLY A 362 -18.34 18.53 -6.87
CA GLY A 362 -18.67 19.51 -7.88
C GLY A 362 -19.40 18.93 -9.09
N ALA A 363 -19.68 19.80 -10.07
CA ALA A 363 -20.43 19.42 -11.26
C ALA A 363 -19.77 18.26 -12.02
N ALA A 364 -20.52 17.18 -12.27
CA ALA A 364 -20.05 15.99 -12.99
C ALA A 364 -19.46 16.31 -14.38
N ALA A 365 -19.93 17.38 -15.02
CA ALA A 365 -19.43 17.87 -16.31
C ALA A 365 -17.93 18.24 -16.28
N LEU A 366 -17.39 18.68 -15.12
CA LEU A 366 -15.97 18.99 -14.96
C LEU A 366 -15.10 17.74 -15.14
N GLY A 367 -15.52 16.61 -14.57
CA GLY A 367 -14.84 15.33 -14.74
C GLY A 367 -14.88 14.82 -16.18
N GLY A 368 -16.00 15.03 -16.88
CA GLY A 368 -16.13 14.69 -18.30
C GLY A 368 -15.23 15.55 -19.21
N ALA A 369 -15.08 16.82 -18.89
CA ALA A 369 -14.24 17.77 -19.65
C ALA A 369 -12.73 17.61 -19.37
N ASN A 370 -12.34 16.88 -18.32
CA ASN A 370 -10.94 16.70 -17.90
C ASN A 370 -10.14 15.72 -18.80
N THR A 371 -9.99 16.08 -20.08
CA THR A 371 -9.36 15.23 -21.11
C THR A 371 -7.86 15.01 -20.90
N GLY A 372 -7.17 15.97 -20.29
CA GLY A 372 -5.75 15.90 -19.95
C GLY A 372 -5.46 15.26 -18.58
N GLY A 373 -6.49 15.02 -17.76
CA GLY A 373 -6.34 14.48 -16.42
C GLY A 373 -5.87 13.02 -16.40
N THR A 374 -5.16 12.67 -15.33
CA THR A 374 -4.77 11.29 -15.01
C THR A 374 -4.65 11.11 -13.50
N MET A 375 -4.97 9.91 -12.99
CA MET A 375 -4.73 9.53 -11.60
C MET A 375 -3.38 8.83 -11.38
N ALA A 376 -2.85 8.14 -12.41
CA ALA A 376 -1.69 7.26 -12.29
C ALA A 376 -0.50 7.70 -13.13
N GLY A 377 -0.69 8.68 -14.02
CA GLY A 377 0.32 9.06 -15.00
C GLY A 377 0.49 8.02 -16.13
N ALA A 378 1.02 8.47 -17.26
CA ALA A 378 1.07 7.66 -18.48
C ALA A 378 1.99 6.42 -18.37
N GLU A 379 3.03 6.46 -17.53
CA GLU A 379 3.93 5.32 -17.35
C GLU A 379 3.24 4.18 -16.60
N GLN A 380 2.56 4.48 -15.50
CA GLN A 380 1.83 3.48 -14.73
C GLN A 380 0.61 2.94 -15.49
N GLU A 381 -0.10 3.79 -16.25
CA GLU A 381 -1.17 3.35 -17.16
C GLU A 381 -0.66 2.28 -18.15
N ARG A 382 0.51 2.52 -18.77
CA ARG A 382 1.15 1.55 -19.67
C ARG A 382 1.62 0.29 -18.93
N TRP A 383 2.17 0.44 -17.73
CA TRP A 383 2.62 -0.68 -16.90
C TRP A 383 1.46 -1.60 -16.49
N LEU A 384 0.30 -1.04 -16.14
CA LEU A 384 -0.91 -1.80 -15.81
C LEU A 384 -1.39 -2.57 -17.04
N ARG A 385 -1.57 -1.87 -18.18
CA ARG A 385 -2.02 -2.49 -19.43
C ARG A 385 -1.10 -3.63 -19.87
N THR A 386 0.20 -3.39 -19.92
CA THR A 386 1.19 -4.40 -20.34
C THR A 386 1.16 -5.62 -19.41
N GLY A 387 0.96 -5.41 -18.11
CA GLY A 387 0.84 -6.50 -17.15
C GLY A 387 -0.43 -7.33 -17.34
N LEU A 388 -1.57 -6.68 -17.60
CA LEU A 388 -2.83 -7.36 -17.89
C LEU A 388 -2.75 -8.16 -19.20
N ASP A 389 -2.19 -7.59 -20.26
CA ASP A 389 -1.97 -8.27 -21.56
C ASP A 389 -1.08 -9.52 -21.41
N ALA A 390 -0.06 -9.43 -20.54
CA ALA A 390 0.87 -10.52 -20.26
C ALA A 390 0.33 -11.55 -19.27
N SER A 391 -0.72 -11.22 -18.51
CA SER A 391 -1.20 -12.07 -17.42
C SER A 391 -1.78 -13.39 -17.93
N ARG A 392 -1.46 -14.47 -17.22
CA ARG A 392 -2.01 -15.82 -17.42
C ARG A 392 -2.65 -16.38 -16.15
N THR A 393 -2.82 -15.56 -15.12
CA THR A 393 -3.45 -15.97 -13.87
C THR A 393 -4.96 -16.03 -14.00
N ARG A 394 -5.60 -16.82 -13.14
CA ARG A 394 -7.06 -16.96 -13.10
C ARG A 394 -7.76 -15.67 -12.69
N TRP A 395 -7.18 -14.95 -11.75
CA TRP A 395 -7.68 -13.68 -11.22
C TRP A 395 -6.65 -12.56 -11.41
N ASN A 396 -7.14 -11.37 -11.77
CA ASN A 396 -6.32 -10.19 -11.96
C ASN A 396 -6.83 -9.07 -11.04
N LEU A 397 -6.21 -8.96 -9.87
CA LEU A 397 -6.59 -8.00 -8.85
C LEU A 397 -5.87 -6.67 -9.09
N ILE A 398 -6.57 -5.55 -8.91
CA ILE A 398 -6.04 -4.20 -9.03
C ILE A 398 -6.34 -3.49 -7.70
N ALA A 399 -5.35 -3.41 -6.82
CA ALA A 399 -5.45 -2.70 -5.55
C ALA A 399 -5.02 -1.25 -5.73
N GLN A 400 -5.89 -0.33 -5.34
CA GLN A 400 -5.76 1.10 -5.57
C GLN A 400 -6.59 1.86 -4.54
N GLN A 401 -6.45 3.18 -4.51
CA GLN A 401 -6.87 4.01 -3.41
C GLN A 401 -8.37 4.37 -3.50
N THR A 402 -8.75 4.99 -4.62
CA THR A 402 -10.01 5.74 -4.79
C THR A 402 -11.06 4.93 -5.53
N MET A 403 -12.35 5.11 -5.28
CA MET A 403 -13.41 4.37 -5.99
C MET A 403 -13.33 4.59 -7.52
N MET A 404 -13.38 3.50 -8.28
CA MET A 404 -13.33 3.45 -9.74
C MET A 404 -14.71 3.66 -10.35
N ALA A 405 -15.75 3.07 -9.75
CA ALA A 405 -17.11 3.20 -10.26
C ALA A 405 -17.62 4.64 -10.21
N GLN A 406 -18.57 4.97 -11.10
CA GLN A 406 -19.24 6.27 -11.08
C GLN A 406 -20.11 6.44 -9.84
N LEU A 407 -20.07 7.62 -9.23
CA LEU A 407 -20.93 8.00 -8.12
C LEU A 407 -21.50 9.40 -8.37
N ASP A 408 -22.56 9.44 -9.19
CA ASP A 408 -23.30 10.66 -9.49
C ASP A 408 -24.49 10.84 -8.53
N GLY A 409 -24.82 12.09 -8.22
CA GLY A 409 -25.98 12.42 -7.41
C GLY A 409 -26.50 13.84 -7.63
N GLN A 410 -27.67 14.13 -7.09
CA GLN A 410 -28.27 15.45 -7.09
C GLN A 410 -28.74 15.79 -5.68
N LEU A 411 -28.47 17.02 -5.22
CA LEU A 411 -28.95 17.49 -3.94
C LEU A 411 -30.47 17.69 -3.97
N PRO A 412 -31.21 17.36 -2.88
CA PRO A 412 -32.65 17.55 -2.85
C PRO A 412 -32.98 19.05 -2.90
N GLY A 413 -33.87 19.45 -3.81
CA GLY A 413 -34.23 20.87 -3.98
C GLY A 413 -33.16 21.73 -4.66
N GLY A 414 -32.09 21.12 -5.19
CA GLY A 414 -31.10 21.79 -6.02
C GLY A 414 -31.64 22.20 -7.40
N ASP A 415 -30.79 22.83 -8.20
CA ASP A 415 -31.09 23.29 -9.57
C ASP A 415 -31.12 22.15 -10.62
N GLY A 416 -31.03 20.89 -10.18
CA GLY A 416 -30.94 19.72 -11.05
C GLY A 416 -29.53 19.46 -11.58
N GLN A 417 -28.50 20.14 -11.07
CA GLN A 417 -27.11 19.85 -11.40
C GLN A 417 -26.68 18.50 -10.83
N THR A 418 -26.13 17.63 -11.68
CA THR A 418 -25.47 16.39 -11.26
C THR A 418 -24.10 16.70 -10.67
N LEU A 419 -23.89 16.24 -9.45
CA LEU A 419 -22.67 16.39 -8.68
C LEU A 419 -21.97 15.05 -8.53
N THR A 420 -20.65 15.11 -8.35
CA THR A 420 -19.78 13.95 -8.12
C THR A 420 -18.61 14.34 -7.22
N ASN A 421 -17.89 13.36 -6.68
CA ASN A 421 -16.59 13.58 -6.08
C ASN A 421 -15.49 13.69 -7.17
N LEU A 422 -14.90 14.87 -7.33
CA LEU A 422 -13.88 15.21 -8.31
C LEU A 422 -12.47 14.78 -7.90
N ASP A 423 -12.26 14.39 -6.64
CA ASP A 423 -11.01 13.80 -6.18
C ASP A 423 -10.87 12.31 -6.58
N GLN A 424 -12.02 11.65 -6.77
CA GLN A 424 -12.12 10.24 -7.20
C GLN A 424 -12.02 10.10 -8.72
N ASN A 425 -12.11 8.86 -9.24
CA ASN A 425 -12.09 8.60 -10.68
C ASN A 425 -13.18 9.34 -11.48
N ASP A 426 -14.25 9.83 -10.84
CA ASP A 426 -15.26 10.67 -11.47
C ASP A 426 -14.77 12.06 -11.87
N GLY A 427 -13.75 12.62 -11.21
CA GLY A 427 -13.05 13.82 -11.67
C GLY A 427 -12.16 13.56 -12.89
N TYR A 428 -11.97 12.30 -13.26
CA TYR A 428 -11.00 11.86 -14.27
C TYR A 428 -11.67 10.88 -15.25
N ARG A 429 -12.92 11.14 -15.68
CA ARG A 429 -13.70 10.20 -16.52
C ARG A 429 -12.97 9.76 -17.79
N PRO A 430 -12.26 10.63 -18.54
CA PRO A 430 -11.47 10.19 -19.69
C PRO A 430 -10.33 9.22 -19.31
N TYR A 431 -9.66 9.43 -18.19
CA TYR A 431 -8.65 8.50 -17.65
C TYR A 431 -9.29 7.17 -17.26
N ARG A 432 -10.38 7.20 -16.48
CA ARG A 432 -11.13 5.99 -16.09
C ARG A 432 -11.51 5.16 -17.32
N ARG A 433 -12.05 5.81 -18.35
CA ARG A 433 -12.43 5.15 -19.60
C ARG A 433 -11.24 4.50 -20.30
N ARG A 434 -10.06 5.14 -20.32
CA ARG A 434 -8.83 4.53 -20.85
C ARG A 434 -8.41 3.29 -20.07
N VAL A 435 -8.42 3.35 -18.74
CA VAL A 435 -8.06 2.22 -17.87
C VAL A 435 -9.03 1.06 -18.07
N LEU A 436 -10.34 1.28 -17.98
CA LEU A 436 -11.35 0.22 -18.15
C LEU A 436 -11.40 -0.33 -19.58
N THR A 437 -11.11 0.50 -20.58
CA THR A 437 -10.88 0.03 -21.96
C THR A 437 -9.67 -0.90 -22.03
N GLY A 438 -8.56 -0.54 -21.39
CA GLY A 438 -7.37 -1.38 -21.29
C GLY A 438 -7.66 -2.71 -20.59
N VAL A 439 -8.43 -2.70 -19.51
CA VAL A 439 -8.89 -3.92 -18.81
C VAL A 439 -9.68 -4.82 -19.77
N ARG A 440 -10.70 -4.27 -20.44
CA ARG A 440 -11.51 -5.00 -21.43
C ARG A 440 -10.66 -5.59 -22.55
N ASP A 441 -9.79 -4.77 -23.15
CA ASP A 441 -9.04 -5.12 -24.36
C ASP A 441 -7.90 -6.11 -24.09
N SER A 442 -7.38 -6.12 -22.85
CA SER A 442 -6.37 -7.09 -22.42
C SER A 442 -6.88 -8.53 -22.43
N LYS A 443 -8.20 -8.73 -22.30
CA LYS A 443 -8.85 -10.03 -22.10
C LYS A 443 -8.28 -10.79 -20.90
N ALA A 444 -7.66 -10.09 -19.95
CA ALA A 444 -7.21 -10.66 -18.70
C ALA A 444 -8.41 -11.30 -17.98
N ARG A 445 -8.19 -12.46 -17.40
CA ARG A 445 -9.27 -13.22 -16.77
C ARG A 445 -9.63 -12.60 -15.42
N ASN A 446 -10.93 -12.44 -15.18
CA ASN A 446 -11.53 -11.98 -13.92
C ASN A 446 -10.81 -10.77 -13.29
N PRO A 447 -10.83 -9.60 -13.95
CA PRO A 447 -10.34 -8.37 -13.34
C PRO A 447 -11.22 -7.96 -12.15
N VAL A 448 -10.60 -7.67 -11.02
CA VAL A 448 -11.27 -7.20 -9.79
C VAL A 448 -10.52 -5.99 -9.25
N VAL A 449 -11.23 -4.89 -9.00
CA VAL A 449 -10.68 -3.67 -8.41
C VAL A 449 -10.94 -3.69 -6.90
N LEU A 450 -9.93 -3.32 -6.12
CA LEU A 450 -9.94 -3.28 -4.66
C LEU A 450 -9.60 -1.85 -4.22
N SER A 451 -10.54 -1.18 -3.55
CA SER A 451 -10.47 0.27 -3.27
C SER A 451 -10.81 0.60 -1.80
N GLY A 452 -10.50 1.82 -1.36
CA GLY A 452 -10.77 2.36 -0.03
C GLY A 452 -11.29 3.81 -0.09
N ASP A 453 -10.63 4.73 0.63
CA ASP A 453 -10.84 6.19 0.67
C ASP A 453 -12.20 6.67 1.21
N LEU A 454 -13.33 6.23 0.65
CA LEU A 454 -14.64 6.85 0.90
C LEU A 454 -15.24 6.60 2.30
N HIS A 455 -14.55 5.88 3.19
CA HIS A 455 -15.00 5.53 4.55
C HIS A 455 -16.32 4.72 4.60
N CYS A 456 -16.74 4.13 3.49
CA CYS A 456 -17.97 3.34 3.35
C CYS A 456 -17.76 2.17 2.40
N ALA A 457 -18.55 1.11 2.56
CA ALA A 457 -18.37 -0.12 1.78
C ALA A 457 -19.27 -0.14 0.55
N TRP A 458 -18.71 -0.58 -0.59
CA TRP A 458 -19.41 -0.66 -1.87
C TRP A 458 -19.08 -1.95 -2.62
N VAL A 459 -20.05 -2.41 -3.41
CA VAL A 459 -19.83 -3.42 -4.44
C VAL A 459 -20.38 -2.89 -5.75
N ASN A 460 -19.52 -2.80 -6.77
CA ASN A 460 -19.88 -2.17 -8.04
C ASN A 460 -19.56 -3.08 -9.23
N ASP A 461 -20.43 -3.05 -10.23
CA ASP A 461 -20.12 -3.57 -11.56
C ASP A 461 -19.45 -2.47 -12.40
N LEU A 462 -18.25 -2.71 -12.92
CA LEU A 462 -17.52 -1.72 -13.70
C LEU A 462 -17.78 -1.88 -15.20
N ARG A 463 -18.04 -0.76 -15.88
CA ARG A 463 -18.24 -0.67 -17.33
C ARG A 463 -17.28 0.34 -17.93
N VAL A 464 -16.94 0.18 -19.20
CA VAL A 464 -16.11 1.17 -19.91
C VAL A 464 -16.81 2.53 -19.97
N ASP A 465 -18.13 2.51 -20.13
CA ASP A 465 -18.98 3.70 -20.14
C ASP A 465 -20.17 3.49 -19.23
N PHE A 466 -20.25 4.25 -18.14
CA PHE A 466 -21.33 4.13 -17.14
C PHE A 466 -22.65 4.73 -17.62
N ASP A 467 -22.58 5.66 -18.58
CA ASP A 467 -23.75 6.27 -19.23
C ASP A 467 -24.43 5.32 -20.25
N GLN A 468 -23.81 4.16 -20.52
CA GLN A 468 -24.33 3.09 -21.38
C GLN A 468 -24.48 1.80 -20.56
N PRO A 469 -25.48 1.71 -19.66
CA PRO A 469 -25.62 0.61 -18.71
C PRO A 469 -25.87 -0.77 -19.37
N GLU A 470 -26.27 -0.78 -20.65
CA GLU A 470 -26.41 -1.97 -21.47
C GLU A 470 -25.07 -2.59 -21.93
N THR A 471 -23.97 -1.82 -21.90
CA THR A 471 -22.65 -2.31 -22.30
C THR A 471 -22.14 -3.35 -21.31
N PRO A 472 -21.38 -4.39 -21.71
CA PRO A 472 -20.97 -5.44 -20.78
C PRO A 472 -20.20 -4.96 -19.56
N VAL A 473 -20.40 -5.62 -18.42
CA VAL A 473 -19.53 -5.49 -17.24
C VAL A 473 -18.15 -6.01 -17.60
N VAL A 474 -17.11 -5.22 -17.33
CA VAL A 474 -15.72 -5.55 -17.66
C VAL A 474 -14.89 -5.94 -16.44
N ALA A 475 -15.32 -5.55 -15.24
CA ALA A 475 -14.69 -5.89 -13.97
C ALA A 475 -15.69 -5.70 -12.82
N THR A 476 -15.35 -6.16 -11.63
CA THR A 476 -16.08 -5.87 -10.38
C THR A 476 -15.19 -5.10 -9.44
N GLU A 477 -15.75 -4.18 -8.67
CA GLU A 477 -15.06 -3.44 -7.63
C GLU A 477 -15.60 -3.76 -6.24
N PHE A 478 -14.68 -3.99 -5.31
CA PHE A 478 -14.94 -4.01 -3.88
C PHE A 478 -14.26 -2.81 -3.23
N VAL A 479 -15.05 -1.88 -2.69
CA VAL A 479 -14.57 -0.76 -1.89
C VAL A 479 -14.74 -1.14 -0.43
N CYS A 480 -13.64 -1.27 0.33
CA CYS A 480 -13.75 -1.52 1.77
C CYS A 480 -14.18 -0.25 2.50
N THR A 481 -14.98 -0.40 3.55
CA THR A 481 -15.16 0.68 4.51
C THR A 481 -13.86 0.94 5.28
N SER A 482 -13.81 2.04 6.01
CA SER A 482 -12.73 2.42 6.90
C SER A 482 -12.65 1.53 8.14
N ILE A 483 -11.44 1.36 8.66
CA ILE A 483 -11.19 0.75 9.97
C ILE A 483 -11.82 1.59 11.08
N SER A 484 -11.66 2.92 11.03
CA SER A 484 -12.21 3.83 12.03
C SER A 484 -12.62 5.20 11.49
N SER A 485 -12.12 5.65 10.34
CA SER A 485 -12.43 6.97 9.80
C SER A 485 -13.93 7.17 9.57
N ALA A 486 -14.47 8.31 9.99
CA ALA A 486 -15.91 8.57 9.91
C ALA A 486 -16.35 9.02 8.51
N PHE A 487 -17.56 8.62 8.11
CA PHE A 487 -18.18 9.02 6.85
C PHE A 487 -19.09 10.20 7.15
N PHE A 488 -18.71 11.40 6.71
CA PHE A 488 -19.27 12.64 7.24
C PHE A 488 -20.36 13.27 6.38
N LEU A 489 -20.58 12.79 5.15
CA LEU A 489 -21.23 13.67 4.19
C LEU A 489 -22.75 13.53 4.10
N ILE A 490 -23.37 12.35 4.24
CA ILE A 490 -24.82 12.25 3.98
C ILE A 490 -25.49 11.07 4.70
N SER A 491 -26.82 11.09 4.83
CA SER A 491 -27.59 9.93 5.27
C SER A 491 -27.52 8.79 4.25
N ASP A 492 -27.55 7.55 4.74
CA ASP A 492 -27.56 6.36 3.90
C ASP A 492 -28.73 6.35 2.90
N ASP A 493 -29.91 6.82 3.33
CA ASP A 493 -31.11 6.87 2.49
C ASP A 493 -30.92 7.79 1.28
N PHE A 494 -30.30 8.96 1.48
CA PHE A 494 -29.99 9.85 0.36
C PHE A 494 -29.08 9.20 -0.66
N VAL A 495 -28.04 8.48 -0.20
CA VAL A 495 -27.11 7.79 -1.09
C VAL A 495 -27.82 6.67 -1.86
N ARG A 496 -28.66 5.88 -1.18
CA ARG A 496 -29.46 4.81 -1.83
C ARG A 496 -30.42 5.37 -2.87
N ASP A 497 -31.10 6.47 -2.57
CA ASP A 497 -32.02 7.14 -3.49
C ASP A 497 -31.31 7.66 -4.74
N ASN A 498 -30.11 8.23 -4.59
CA ASN A 498 -29.29 8.65 -5.72
C ASN A 498 -28.77 7.46 -6.53
N ASN A 499 -28.32 6.39 -5.87
CA ASN A 499 -27.86 5.19 -6.57
C ASN A 499 -28.96 4.57 -7.44
N ALA A 500 -30.20 4.51 -6.94
CA ALA A 500 -31.32 4.00 -7.72
C ALA A 500 -31.61 4.81 -8.99
N ARG A 501 -31.22 6.10 -9.03
CA ARG A 501 -31.47 7.01 -10.15
C ARG A 501 -30.28 7.13 -11.11
N PHE A 502 -29.07 7.23 -10.56
CA PHE A 502 -27.88 7.64 -11.31
C PHE A 502 -26.81 6.55 -11.38
N ASN A 503 -26.82 5.57 -10.46
CA ASN A 503 -25.75 4.59 -10.32
C ASN A 503 -26.28 3.14 -10.32
N PRO A 504 -26.96 2.68 -11.39
CA PRO A 504 -27.58 1.35 -11.43
C PRO A 504 -26.57 0.19 -11.39
N HIS A 505 -25.28 0.47 -11.53
CA HIS A 505 -24.18 -0.47 -11.36
C HIS A 505 -23.80 -0.75 -9.90
N VAL A 506 -24.25 0.08 -8.95
CA VAL A 506 -24.02 -0.13 -7.52
C VAL A 506 -24.88 -1.30 -7.05
N ARG A 507 -24.25 -2.35 -6.55
CA ARG A 507 -24.90 -3.58 -6.05
C ARG A 507 -25.09 -3.57 -4.54
N TYR A 508 -24.22 -2.86 -3.83
CA TYR A 508 -24.24 -2.75 -2.38
C TYR A 508 -23.65 -1.40 -1.95
N PHE A 509 -24.21 -0.86 -0.87
CA PHE A 509 -23.70 0.31 -0.17
C PHE A 509 -23.94 0.19 1.34
N ARG A 510 -22.96 0.58 2.15
CA ARG A 510 -23.04 0.70 3.61
C ARG A 510 -22.20 1.86 4.11
N GLY A 511 -22.85 2.95 4.54
CA GLY A 511 -22.20 4.20 4.94
C GLY A 511 -21.99 4.38 6.44
N ASP A 512 -22.71 3.64 7.29
CA ASP A 512 -22.81 3.88 8.74
C ASP A 512 -22.00 2.90 9.61
N ARG A 513 -21.33 1.90 9.02
CA ARG A 513 -20.50 0.92 9.74
C ARG A 513 -19.05 0.99 9.30
N ARG A 514 -18.13 0.65 10.22
CA ARG A 514 -16.68 0.50 9.99
C ARG A 514 -16.31 -0.97 9.92
N GLY A 515 -15.11 -1.30 9.47
CA GLY A 515 -14.63 -2.67 9.37
C GLY A 515 -13.65 -2.89 8.23
N TYR A 516 -13.83 -3.98 7.49
CA TYR A 516 -12.93 -4.39 6.41
C TYR A 516 -13.64 -5.36 5.44
N THR A 517 -13.01 -5.68 4.32
CA THR A 517 -13.53 -6.74 3.43
C THR A 517 -12.63 -7.96 3.52
N ARG A 518 -13.19 -9.12 3.87
CA ARG A 518 -12.47 -10.40 3.84
C ARG A 518 -12.68 -11.06 2.49
N ILE A 519 -11.61 -11.29 1.76
CA ILE A 519 -11.64 -11.84 0.41
C ILE A 519 -11.02 -13.22 0.40
N ARG A 520 -11.70 -14.18 -0.24
CA ARG A 520 -11.17 -15.51 -0.54
C ARG A 520 -11.27 -15.78 -2.03
N VAL A 521 -10.12 -16.00 -2.66
CA VAL A 521 -10.00 -16.32 -4.07
C VAL A 521 -9.71 -17.80 -4.22
N THR A 522 -10.49 -18.48 -5.06
CA THR A 522 -10.32 -19.88 -5.46
C THR A 522 -10.30 -19.99 -6.98
N PRO A 523 -10.06 -21.16 -7.60
CA PRO A 523 -10.19 -21.30 -9.05
C PRO A 523 -11.58 -20.97 -9.58
N ALA A 524 -12.61 -21.25 -8.78
CA ALA A 524 -14.01 -21.15 -9.18
C ALA A 524 -14.64 -19.79 -8.88
N GLU A 525 -14.16 -19.10 -7.84
CA GLU A 525 -14.79 -17.87 -7.38
C GLU A 525 -13.84 -16.93 -6.63
N CYS A 526 -14.18 -15.64 -6.64
CA CYS A 526 -13.70 -14.63 -5.70
C CYS A 526 -14.86 -14.23 -4.79
N ARG A 527 -14.77 -14.62 -3.52
CA ARG A 527 -15.76 -14.34 -2.48
C ARG A 527 -15.30 -13.16 -1.62
N ALA A 528 -16.17 -12.19 -1.40
CA ALA A 528 -15.96 -11.05 -0.53
C ALA A 528 -17.02 -11.02 0.58
N ASP A 529 -16.60 -11.24 1.83
CA ASP A 529 -17.43 -11.03 3.01
C ASP A 529 -17.17 -9.61 3.53
N LEU A 530 -18.20 -8.75 3.55
CA LEU A 530 -18.09 -7.38 4.06
C LEU A 530 -18.25 -7.44 5.58
N ARG A 531 -17.15 -7.24 6.30
CA ARG A 531 -17.04 -7.41 7.75
C ARG A 531 -17.26 -6.06 8.41
N VAL A 532 -18.24 -5.98 9.30
CA VAL A 532 -18.61 -4.75 10.01
C VAL A 532 -18.39 -4.88 11.50
N VAL A 533 -17.87 -3.81 12.09
CA VAL A 533 -17.73 -3.61 13.53
C VAL A 533 -19.04 -3.01 14.06
N ALA A 534 -19.57 -3.57 15.15
CA ALA A 534 -20.81 -3.06 15.75
C ALA A 534 -20.67 -1.60 16.25
N ASP A 535 -19.57 -1.31 16.94
CA ASP A 535 -19.26 0.02 17.49
C ASP A 535 -17.75 0.20 17.71
N ILE A 536 -17.13 1.16 17.01
CA ILE A 536 -15.70 1.49 17.16
C ILE A 536 -15.38 2.26 18.45
N SER A 537 -16.37 2.64 19.25
CA SER A 537 -16.14 3.27 20.56
C SER A 537 -15.62 2.29 21.62
N ARG A 538 -15.53 1.00 21.27
CA ARG A 538 -15.09 -0.08 22.15
C ARG A 538 -14.01 -0.93 21.49
N ARG A 539 -12.98 -1.29 22.26
CA ARG A 539 -11.89 -2.18 21.81
C ARG A 539 -12.35 -3.63 21.57
N ASP A 540 -13.33 -4.10 22.32
CA ASP A 540 -13.81 -5.50 22.32
C ASP A 540 -15.06 -5.70 21.44
N SER A 541 -15.33 -4.76 20.52
CA SER A 541 -16.55 -4.76 19.73
C SER A 541 -16.64 -5.96 18.79
N PRO A 542 -17.79 -6.65 18.70
CA PRO A 542 -17.93 -7.80 17.82
C PRO A 542 -17.85 -7.38 16.34
N VAL A 543 -17.30 -8.28 15.52
CA VAL A 543 -17.22 -8.15 14.06
C VAL A 543 -18.05 -9.24 13.39
N THR A 544 -19.01 -8.83 12.56
CA THR A 544 -19.94 -9.72 11.85
C THR A 544 -19.85 -9.53 10.34
N THR A 545 -20.30 -10.51 9.56
CA THR A 545 -20.48 -10.32 8.10
C THR A 545 -21.82 -9.66 7.88
N ASP A 546 -21.84 -8.48 7.24
CA ASP A 546 -23.07 -7.78 6.86
C ASP A 546 -23.65 -8.34 5.56
N ALA A 547 -22.79 -8.50 4.54
CA ALA A 547 -23.15 -9.06 3.26
C ALA A 547 -22.01 -9.94 2.72
N THR A 548 -22.36 -10.88 1.85
CA THR A 548 -21.37 -11.63 1.08
C THR A 548 -21.69 -11.55 -0.41
N TRP A 549 -20.64 -11.32 -1.19
CA TRP A 549 -20.69 -11.25 -2.63
C TRP A 549 -19.70 -12.22 -3.25
N VAL A 550 -20.06 -12.79 -4.40
CA VAL A 550 -19.25 -13.73 -5.16
C VAL A 550 -19.14 -13.26 -6.60
N ILE A 551 -17.94 -13.34 -7.14
CA ILE A 551 -17.67 -13.28 -8.57
C ILE A 551 -17.35 -14.70 -9.00
N GLU A 552 -18.11 -15.24 -9.94
CA GLU A 552 -17.84 -16.56 -10.52
C GLU A 552 -16.76 -16.46 -11.60
N ASP A 553 -15.96 -17.51 -11.71
CA ASP A 553 -14.90 -17.59 -12.70
C ASP A 553 -15.43 -17.42 -14.15
N GLY A 554 -14.88 -16.44 -14.87
CA GLY A 554 -15.27 -16.12 -16.24
C GLY A 554 -16.56 -15.30 -16.38
N ARG A 555 -17.17 -14.87 -15.27
CA ARG A 555 -18.40 -14.07 -15.24
C ARG A 555 -18.18 -12.78 -14.45
N PRO A 556 -17.80 -11.67 -15.12
CA PRO A 556 -17.72 -10.37 -14.48
C PRO A 556 -19.07 -9.95 -13.88
N GLY A 557 -19.03 -9.33 -12.71
CA GLY A 557 -20.22 -8.88 -11.97
C GLY A 557 -20.41 -9.65 -10.67
N ALA A 558 -20.64 -8.92 -9.58
CA ALA A 558 -20.83 -9.54 -8.26
C ALA A 558 -22.28 -10.02 -8.08
N GLN A 559 -22.43 -11.20 -7.47
CA GLN A 559 -23.72 -11.78 -7.10
C GLN A 559 -23.78 -11.99 -5.58
N PRO A 560 -24.93 -11.81 -4.92
CA PRO A 560 -25.11 -12.24 -3.53
C PRO A 560 -24.83 -13.74 -3.40
N ALA A 561 -24.11 -14.13 -2.34
CA ALA A 561 -23.71 -15.53 -2.09
C ALA A 561 -24.81 -16.39 -1.46
#